data_AF-A0ABD5F2P9-F1
#
_entry.id   AF-A0ABD5F2P9-F1
#
_cell.length_a   1.000
_cell.length_b   1.000
_cell.length_c   1.000
_cell.angle_alpha   90.00
_cell.angle_beta   90.00
_cell.angle_gamma   90.00
#
_symmetry.space_group_name_H-M   'P 1'
#
loop_
_entity.id
_entity.type
_entity.pdbx_description
1 polymer ?
#
loop_
_entity_poly.entity_id
_entity_poly.type
_entity_poly.pdbx_seq_one_letter_code
_entity_poly.pdbx_strand_id
1 'polypeptide(L)'
;MARLAAPRLSATARTAIAEVADRCGAGAFDDDDVPARLHGDLWSGNVMWTGDGAVLIDPAAHGGHRETDLAMLALFGFPFMDEVLAGYQTVRRLRDGWADRFDLHQL
;
A
#
# COMPACT_ATOMS: atom_id res chain seq x y z
N MET A 1 10.44 -14.30 4.84
CA MET A 1 11.45 -13.22 4.84
C MET A 1 11.96 -12.87 6.24
N ALA A 2 11.10 -12.45 7.19
CA ALA A 2 11.53 -12.02 8.53
C ALA A 2 12.46 -13.01 9.27
N ARG A 3 12.15 -14.32 9.25
CA ARG A 3 13.02 -15.36 9.85
C ARG A 3 14.42 -15.42 9.24
N LEU A 4 14.53 -15.19 7.92
CA LEU A 4 15.82 -15.20 7.21
C LEU A 4 16.62 -13.91 7.46
N ALA A 5 15.92 -12.80 7.69
CA ALA A 5 16.54 -11.51 8.04
C ALA A 5 16.90 -11.41 9.53
N ALA A 6 16.33 -12.25 10.40
CA ALA A 6 16.47 -12.16 11.86
C ALA A 6 17.91 -11.99 12.39
N PRO A 7 18.95 -12.66 11.85
CA PRO A 7 20.33 -12.45 12.30
C PRO A 7 20.90 -11.05 11.99
N ARG A 8 20.30 -10.33 11.04
CA ARG A 8 20.70 -8.97 10.61
C ARG A 8 19.88 -7.86 11.27
N LEU A 9 18.85 -8.20 12.02
CA LEU A 9 17.97 -7.24 12.68
C LEU A 9 18.37 -7.05 14.15
N SER A 10 18.14 -5.85 14.70
CA SER A 10 18.25 -5.63 16.15
C SER A 10 17.14 -6.38 16.88
N ALA A 11 17.30 -6.59 18.20
CA ALA A 11 16.22 -7.15 19.02
C ALA A 11 14.95 -6.30 18.95
N THR A 12 15.09 -4.98 19.07
CA THR A 12 14.00 -4.01 18.97
C THR A 12 13.27 -4.10 17.62
N ALA A 13 14.00 -4.17 16.50
CA ALA A 13 13.38 -4.27 15.19
C ALA A 13 12.59 -5.59 15.01
N ARG A 14 13.12 -6.71 15.52
CA ARG A 14 12.39 -7.98 15.50
C ARG A 14 11.10 -7.92 16.32
N THR A 15 11.15 -7.31 17.51
CA THR A 15 9.97 -7.12 18.35
C THR A 15 8.93 -6.26 17.65
N ALA A 16 9.32 -5.12 17.08
CA ALA A 16 8.40 -4.24 16.36
C ALA A 16 7.72 -4.93 15.17
N ILE A 17 8.47 -5.70 14.36
CA ILE A 17 7.91 -6.47 13.24
C ILE A 17 6.92 -7.52 13.75
N ALA A 18 7.25 -8.22 14.84
CA ALA A 18 6.36 -9.21 15.43
C ALA A 18 5.06 -8.56 15.95
N GLU A 19 5.15 -7.43 16.64
CA GLU A 19 3.99 -6.70 17.15
C GLU A 19 3.06 -6.22 16.02
N VAL A 20 3.61 -5.69 14.93
CA VAL A 20 2.81 -5.30 13.75
C VAL A 20 2.16 -6.53 13.13
N ALA A 21 2.91 -7.62 12.92
CA ALA A 21 2.39 -8.85 12.35
C ALA A 21 1.26 -9.45 13.20
N ASP A 22 1.40 -9.46 14.52
CA ASP A 22 0.39 -9.94 15.47
C ASP A 22 -0.87 -9.07 15.42
N ARG A 23 -0.73 -7.74 15.34
CA ARG A 23 -1.87 -6.82 15.19
C ARG A 23 -2.61 -7.03 13.87
N CYS A 24 -1.89 -7.20 12.77
CA CYS A 24 -2.49 -7.54 11.47
C CYS A 24 -3.20 -8.89 11.53
N GLY A 25 -2.57 -9.92 12.11
CA GLY A 25 -3.17 -11.26 12.25
C GLY A 25 -4.39 -11.29 13.17
N ALA A 26 -4.47 -10.38 14.14
CA ALA A 26 -5.63 -10.19 15.00
C ALA A 26 -6.75 -9.35 14.34
N GLY A 27 -6.57 -8.88 13.11
CA GLY A 27 -7.54 -8.08 12.37
C GLY A 27 -7.67 -6.65 12.85
N ALA A 28 -6.66 -6.10 13.54
CA ALA A 28 -6.72 -4.73 14.09
C ALA A 28 -6.85 -3.63 13.01
N PHE A 29 -6.59 -3.98 11.75
CA PHE A 29 -6.69 -3.10 10.59
C PHE A 29 -7.68 -3.62 9.55
N ASP A 30 -8.41 -4.70 9.86
CA ASP A 30 -9.43 -5.22 8.96
C ASP A 30 -10.57 -4.22 8.85
N ASP A 31 -11.11 -4.09 7.65
CA ASP A 31 -12.15 -3.13 7.36
C ASP A 31 -13.43 -3.79 6.83
N ASP A 32 -13.52 -5.11 6.65
CA ASP A 32 -14.67 -5.77 6.00
C ASP A 32 -14.91 -5.34 4.53
N ASP A 33 -14.00 -4.57 3.92
CA ASP A 33 -14.06 -4.30 2.47
C ASP A 33 -13.62 -5.55 1.69
N VAL A 34 -14.11 -5.68 0.46
CA VAL A 34 -13.74 -6.83 -0.38
C VAL A 34 -12.34 -6.65 -0.95
N PRO A 35 -11.53 -7.73 -1.03
CA PRO A 35 -10.20 -7.66 -1.63
C PRO A 35 -10.23 -7.04 -3.03
N ALA A 36 -9.43 -6.00 -3.22
CA ALA A 36 -9.25 -5.37 -4.52
C ALA A 36 -8.23 -6.13 -5.36
N ARG A 37 -8.33 -6.00 -6.69
CA ARG A 37 -7.26 -6.40 -7.60
C ARG A 37 -6.20 -5.30 -7.58
N LEU A 38 -5.05 -5.62 -7.01
CA LEU A 38 -3.93 -4.69 -6.91
C LEU A 38 -3.02 -4.81 -8.12
N HIS A 39 -2.40 -3.71 -8.50
CA HIS A 39 -1.18 -3.71 -9.29
C HIS A 39 -0.04 -4.35 -8.50
N GLY A 40 0.07 -4.04 -7.19
CA GLY A 40 0.97 -4.68 -6.24
C GLY A 40 2.41 -4.14 -6.23
N ASP A 41 2.76 -3.32 -7.22
CA ASP A 41 4.04 -2.60 -7.31
C ASP A 41 3.81 -1.19 -7.92
N LEU A 42 2.78 -0.48 -7.47
CA LEU A 42 2.36 0.78 -8.10
C LEU A 42 3.15 1.98 -7.58
N TRP A 43 4.41 2.12 -7.95
CA TRP A 43 5.18 3.34 -7.71
C TRP A 43 5.27 4.20 -8.98
N SER A 44 5.76 5.44 -8.86
CA SER A 44 5.77 6.42 -9.96
C SER A 44 6.47 5.94 -11.24
N GLY A 45 7.50 5.10 -11.13
CA GLY A 45 8.21 4.53 -12.27
C GLY A 45 7.40 3.51 -13.08
N ASN A 46 6.34 2.94 -12.50
CA ASN A 46 5.45 1.98 -13.16
C ASN A 46 4.20 2.65 -13.76
N VAL A 47 4.16 3.99 -13.79
CA VAL A 47 3.08 4.78 -14.40
C VAL A 47 3.58 5.42 -15.71
N MET A 48 3.03 4.97 -16.84
CA MET A 48 3.38 5.47 -18.17
C MET A 48 2.29 6.39 -18.70
N TRP A 49 2.60 7.68 -18.82
CA TRP A 49 1.68 8.67 -19.38
C TRP A 49 1.54 8.53 -20.89
N THR A 50 0.31 8.69 -21.36
CA THR A 50 -0.11 8.67 -22.76
C THR A 50 -0.96 9.91 -23.04
N GLY A 51 -1.30 10.15 -24.32
CA GLY A 51 -2.20 11.26 -24.68
C GLY A 51 -3.60 11.15 -24.07
N ASP A 52 -4.04 9.93 -23.72
CA ASP A 52 -5.40 9.66 -23.25
C ASP A 52 -5.47 9.36 -21.74
N GLY A 53 -4.34 9.34 -21.03
CA GLY A 53 -4.29 8.99 -19.61
C GLY A 53 -2.99 8.26 -19.24
N ALA A 54 -3.07 7.29 -18.32
CA ALA A 54 -1.93 6.50 -17.85
C ALA A 54 -2.11 5.00 -18.10
N VAL A 55 -1.01 4.32 -18.40
CA VAL A 55 -0.89 2.86 -18.47
C VAL A 55 0.01 2.40 -17.33
N LEU A 56 -0.39 1.32 -16.65
CA LEU A 56 0.38 0.73 -15.55
C LEU A 56 1.20 -0.47 -16.07
N ILE A 57 2.47 -0.56 -15.69
CA ILE A 57 3.40 -1.61 -16.14
C ILE A 57 4.08 -2.33 -14.98
N ASP A 58 4.69 -3.49 -15.25
CA ASP A 58 5.42 -4.32 -14.28
C ASP A 58 4.64 -4.66 -13.01
N PRO A 59 3.44 -5.27 -13.13
CA PRO A 59 2.63 -5.59 -11.97
C PRO A 59 3.19 -6.76 -11.17
N ALA A 60 3.09 -6.65 -9.85
CA ALA A 60 3.11 -7.76 -8.91
C ALA A 60 1.67 -8.12 -8.48
N ALA A 61 0.78 -8.32 -9.45
CA ALA A 61 -0.67 -8.32 -9.22
C ALA A 61 -1.16 -9.44 -8.29
N HIS A 62 -2.02 -9.07 -7.34
CA HIS A 62 -2.67 -9.99 -6.41
C HIS A 62 -3.94 -9.37 -5.80
N GLY A 63 -4.69 -10.18 -5.04
CA GLY A 63 -5.82 -9.69 -4.25
C GLY A 63 -5.34 -9.12 -2.92
N GLY A 64 -5.79 -7.92 -2.55
CA GLY A 64 -5.38 -7.30 -1.28
C GLY A 64 -6.15 -6.02 -0.93
N HIS A 65 -5.67 -5.30 0.08
CA HIS A 65 -6.28 -4.05 0.52
C HIS A 65 -5.97 -2.92 -0.47
N ARG A 66 -6.99 -2.20 -0.93
CA ARG A 66 -6.85 -1.19 -2.00
C ARG A 66 -6.00 0.02 -1.63
N GLU A 67 -5.85 0.32 -0.34
CA GLU A 67 -4.96 1.38 0.13
C GLU A 67 -3.49 1.07 -0.19
N THR A 68 -3.11 -0.21 -0.38
CA THR A 68 -1.73 -0.60 -0.69
C THR A 68 -1.19 0.05 -1.97
N ASP A 69 -1.93 0.03 -3.07
CA ASP A 69 -1.46 0.62 -4.33
C ASP A 69 -1.34 2.14 -4.24
N LEU A 70 -2.26 2.80 -3.52
CA LEU A 70 -2.20 4.25 -3.31
C LEU A 70 -1.05 4.64 -2.38
N ALA A 71 -0.83 3.85 -1.32
CA ALA A 71 0.29 4.05 -0.41
C ALA A 71 1.64 3.84 -1.11
N MET A 72 1.76 2.82 -1.96
CA MET A 72 2.96 2.57 -2.78
C MET A 72 3.22 3.72 -3.75
N LEU A 73 2.17 4.28 -4.36
CA LEU A 73 2.31 5.41 -5.28
C LEU A 73 2.84 6.65 -4.56
N ALA A 74 2.42 6.87 -3.32
CA ALA A 74 2.86 8.00 -2.49
C ALA A 74 4.28 7.83 -1.90
N LEU A 75 4.78 6.60 -1.74
CA LEU A 75 5.97 6.29 -0.93
C LEU A 75 7.24 7.08 -1.33
N PHE A 76 7.47 7.24 -2.63
CA PHE A 76 8.61 8.00 -3.17
C PHE A 76 8.22 9.39 -3.71
N GLY A 77 6.98 9.80 -3.45
CA GLY A 77 6.36 10.97 -4.05
C GLY A 77 5.79 10.71 -5.45
N PHE A 78 4.59 11.22 -5.70
CA PHE A 78 3.94 11.21 -7.01
C PHE A 78 3.47 12.63 -7.36
N PRO A 79 3.86 13.21 -8.51
CA PRO A 79 3.59 14.62 -8.83
C PRO A 79 2.11 15.05 -8.83
N PHE A 80 1.18 14.10 -8.95
CA PHE A 80 -0.27 14.35 -9.04
C PHE A 80 -1.05 13.58 -7.96
N MET A 81 -0.45 13.39 -6.78
CA MET A 81 -1.03 12.53 -5.75
C MET A 81 -2.40 13.05 -5.28
N ASP A 82 -2.54 14.36 -5.08
CA ASP A 82 -3.78 14.97 -4.62
C ASP A 82 -4.92 14.79 -5.64
N GLU A 83 -4.62 14.95 -6.94
CA GLU A 83 -5.58 14.73 -8.02
C GLU A 83 -5.95 13.26 -8.15
N VAL A 84 -4.98 12.34 -8.03
CA VAL A 84 -5.24 10.89 -8.03
C VAL A 84 -6.15 10.51 -6.86
N LEU A 85 -5.86 10.99 -5.65
CA LEU A 85 -6.69 10.71 -4.47
C LEU A 85 -8.09 11.31 -4.64
N ALA A 86 -8.20 12.57 -5.09
CA ALA A 86 -9.48 13.21 -5.33
C ALA A 86 -10.32 12.43 -6.35
N GLY A 87 -9.72 12.03 -7.48
CA GLY A 87 -10.37 11.21 -8.49
C GLY A 87 -10.79 9.84 -7.96
N TYR A 88 -9.89 9.14 -7.25
CA TYR A 88 -10.17 7.83 -6.68
C TYR A 88 -11.32 7.87 -5.67
N GLN A 89 -11.36 8.89 -4.81
CA GLN A 89 -12.42 9.11 -3.82
C GLN A 89 -13.82 9.27 -4.45
N THR A 90 -13.92 9.75 -5.69
CA THR A 90 -15.21 9.89 -6.41
C THR A 90 -15.77 8.55 -6.88
N VAL A 91 -14.92 7.51 -7.01
CA VAL A 91 -15.31 6.18 -7.51
C VAL A 91 -15.45 5.19 -6.36
N ARG A 92 -14.46 5.14 -5.45
CA ARG A 92 -14.47 4.24 -4.30
C ARG A 92 -13.85 4.94 -3.09
N ARG A 93 -14.71 5.61 -2.32
CA ARG A 93 -14.31 6.39 -1.14
C ARG A 93 -13.48 5.57 -0.15
N LEU A 94 -12.29 6.05 0.19
CA LEU A 94 -11.43 5.57 1.26
C LEU A 94 -12.06 5.85 2.61
N ARG A 95 -11.85 4.96 3.57
CA ARG A 95 -12.42 5.08 4.91
C ARG A 95 -11.67 6.12 5.73
N ASP A 96 -12.35 6.73 6.68
CA ASP A 96 -11.71 7.67 7.59
C ASP A 96 -10.46 7.04 8.26
N GLY A 97 -9.42 7.86 8.45
CA GLY A 97 -8.11 7.39 8.92
C GLY A 97 -7.25 6.66 7.87
N TRP A 98 -7.63 6.64 6.58
CA TRP A 98 -6.82 6.02 5.52
C TRP A 98 -5.41 6.60 5.42
N ALA A 99 -5.27 7.91 5.65
CA ALA A 99 -3.97 8.58 5.58
C ALA A 99 -3.02 8.03 6.65
N ASP A 100 -3.52 7.76 7.85
CA ASP A 100 -2.73 7.17 8.95
C ASP A 100 -2.34 5.70 8.67
N ARG A 101 -3.06 5.02 7.77
CA ARG A 101 -2.77 3.63 7.38
C ARG A 101 -1.80 3.52 6.20
N PHE A 102 -1.44 4.61 5.52
CA PHE A 102 -0.45 4.55 4.45
C PHE A 102 0.90 4.02 4.95
N ASP A 103 1.35 4.47 6.12
CA ASP A 103 2.60 3.98 6.72
C ASP A 103 2.56 2.47 6.94
N LEU A 104 1.42 1.91 7.37
CA LEU A 104 1.24 0.45 7.51
C LEU A 104 1.38 -0.27 6.17
N HIS A 105 0.79 0.29 5.11
CA HIS A 105 0.85 -0.26 3.75
C HIS A 105 2.21 -0.07 3.06
N GLN A 106 3.14 0.68 3.66
CA GLN A 106 4.49 0.95 3.16
C GLN A 106 5.58 0.15 3.88
N LEU A 107 5.23 -0.65 4.90
CA LEU A 107 6.16 -1.53 5.63
C LEU A 107 6.60 -2.74 4.80
#